data_AF-A0A1D1Z269-F1
#
_entry.id   AF-A0A1D1Z269-F1
#
_cell.length_a   1.000
_cell.length_b   1.000
_cell.length_c   1.000
_cell.angle_alpha   90.00
_cell.angle_beta   90.00
_cell.angle_gamma   90.00
#
_symmetry.space_group_name_H-M   'P 1'
#
loop_
_entity.id
_entity.type
_entity.pdbx_description
1 polymer ?
#
loop_
_entity_poly.entity_id
_entity_poly.type
_entity_poly.pdbx_seq_one_letter_code
_entity_poly.pdbx_strand_id
1 'polypeptide(L)'
;MLHKFALAFKTKTIEFFAEEDDDEEDRLAADLDSAEEVITGQRVVVVKPDNPINGNGGKKPSPAIAVPRAPVPSQHKHQLNHGLLPSLFATVSSFHAAYLNLQVAHEPFHPDGITAADRSAVSHLQRLSDLRRAYRHLHRDPGDPAHGLLLSSYPEAQVQENQSTLRKFETVFNRLQSDIDKKDAEVSALKDQLREMEASNLLQERKLGSSCISAHTEDGDGKLLMSIGVFDTILKEAYGAAHSFTKILIDLLKKSGWNLEAAARSIYPDTGFVKSGHHGYALLSYISLGMFGGFGSDDFGSEGDGEIASSIDGLTLARRKEFLRQFVEHSSIDPMKLLAVDPGSEFATFCESKYRLLIHPGIESSLFGEPGARDTMLGSLQPSSPLYEPFVSMGSLVWKLHKLAMAFDRAVEIFQVQKGVDFSMVYMENVICRKTSSGSWIERMRPKVGFTVFPGFRLGASVVQCKVYLDHTNCSS
;
A
#
# COMPACT_ATOMS: atom_id res chain seq x y z
N MET A 1 3.02 -11.53 -2.56
CA MET A 1 3.89 -10.35 -2.35
C MET A 1 3.73 -9.25 -3.40
N LEU A 2 3.32 -9.54 -4.65
CA LEU A 2 3.04 -8.52 -5.68
C LEU A 2 1.91 -7.52 -5.32
N HIS A 3 0.95 -7.94 -4.49
CA HIS A 3 -0.15 -7.07 -4.04
C HIS A 3 0.29 -5.98 -3.04
N LYS A 4 1.41 -6.19 -2.33
CA LYS A 4 1.96 -5.21 -1.38
C LYS A 4 2.83 -4.16 -2.07
N PHE A 5 3.43 -4.48 -3.22
CA PHE A 5 4.22 -3.53 -4.01
C PHE A 5 3.35 -2.48 -4.72
N ALA A 6 2.12 -2.84 -5.12
CA ALA A 6 1.17 -1.88 -5.71
C ALA A 6 0.66 -0.81 -4.71
N LEU A 7 0.84 -1.03 -3.41
CA LEU A 7 0.37 -0.10 -2.37
C LEU A 7 1.37 1.04 -2.08
N ALA A 8 2.64 0.89 -2.49
CA ALA A 8 3.71 1.82 -2.14
C ALA A 8 3.82 3.06 -3.05
N PHE A 9 3.07 3.11 -4.17
CA PHE A 9 3.02 4.28 -5.06
C PHE A 9 1.68 5.02 -5.00
N LYS A 10 0.98 4.95 -3.88
CA LYS A 10 -0.29 5.66 -3.70
C LYS A 10 -0.01 7.16 -3.57
N THR A 11 -0.01 7.86 -4.70
CA THR A 11 -0.30 9.31 -4.71
C THR A 11 -1.54 9.51 -3.87
N LYS A 12 -1.48 10.43 -2.91
CA LYS A 12 -2.58 10.75 -2.01
C LYS A 12 -3.78 11.16 -2.88
N THR A 13 -4.71 10.25 -3.17
CA THR A 13 -5.95 10.59 -3.87
C THR A 13 -6.71 11.49 -2.92
N ILE A 14 -6.75 12.78 -3.24
CA ILE A 14 -7.51 13.78 -2.50
C ILE A 14 -8.97 13.58 -2.90
N GLU A 15 -9.83 13.36 -1.91
CA GLU A 15 -11.27 13.24 -2.13
C GLU A 15 -11.85 14.64 -2.32
N PHE A 16 -12.05 15.00 -3.58
CA PHE A 16 -12.70 16.24 -3.98
C PHE A 16 -14.17 16.18 -3.53
N PHE A 17 -14.67 17.15 -2.75
CA PHE A 17 -16.03 17.15 -2.16
C PHE A 17 -16.26 16.34 -0.86
N ALA A 18 -15.21 15.94 -0.12
CA ALA A 18 -15.37 15.38 1.24
C ALA A 18 -15.68 16.42 2.33
N GLU A 19 -15.25 17.68 2.12
CA GLU A 19 -15.14 18.74 3.14
C GLU A 19 -16.47 19.37 3.62
N GLU A 20 -17.65 18.99 3.07
CA GLU A 20 -18.92 19.64 3.45
C GLU A 20 -19.55 19.04 4.73
N ASP A 21 -19.07 17.90 5.25
CA ASP A 21 -19.67 17.19 6.41
C ASP A 21 -18.70 16.99 7.61
N ASP A 22 -17.44 17.46 7.52
CA ASP A 22 -16.38 17.12 8.50
C ASP A 22 -16.49 17.84 9.86
N ASP A 23 -17.40 18.81 10.01
CA ASP A 23 -17.52 19.61 11.25
C ASP A 23 -18.05 18.81 12.48
N GLU A 24 -18.65 17.64 12.27
CA GLU A 24 -19.21 16.80 13.37
C GLU A 24 -18.34 15.59 13.74
N GLU A 25 -17.51 15.07 12.82
CA GLU A 25 -16.72 13.84 13.06
C GLU A 25 -15.39 14.11 13.80
N ASP A 26 -14.78 15.29 13.60
CA ASP A 26 -13.50 15.66 14.22
C ASP A 26 -13.58 15.89 15.74
N ARG A 27 -14.79 16.03 16.30
CA ARG A 27 -15.00 16.14 17.76
C ARG A 27 -14.90 14.80 18.50
N LEU A 28 -15.06 13.67 17.81
CA LEU A 28 -15.04 12.34 18.42
C LEU A 28 -13.68 11.63 18.29
N ALA A 29 -12.79 12.13 17.44
CA ALA A 29 -11.46 11.56 17.22
C ALA A 29 -10.38 12.08 18.20
N ALA A 30 -10.67 13.15 18.95
CA ALA A 30 -9.71 13.77 19.86
C ALA A 30 -9.57 13.08 21.23
N ASP A 31 -10.37 12.04 21.53
CA ASP A 31 -10.47 11.44 22.88
C ASP A 31 -9.91 10.01 22.98
N LEU A 32 -9.10 9.57 22.01
CA LEU A 32 -8.42 8.28 22.04
C LEU A 32 -6.91 8.44 21.84
N ASP A 33 -6.28 9.21 22.71
CA ASP A 33 -4.84 9.09 22.97
C ASP A 33 -4.62 8.90 24.48
N SER A 34 -4.73 7.64 24.93
CA SER A 34 -4.41 7.24 26.30
C SER A 34 -3.48 6.04 26.30
N ALA A 35 -2.20 6.36 26.45
CA ALA A 35 -1.14 5.64 27.14
C ALA A 35 -1.05 4.10 26.97
N GLU A 36 -0.14 3.66 26.09
CA GLU A 36 0.53 2.37 26.28
C GLU A 36 1.65 2.54 27.32
N GLU A 37 1.35 2.17 28.57
CA GLU A 37 2.35 2.00 29.63
C GLU A 37 3.25 0.81 29.31
N VAL A 38 4.51 1.10 28.99
CA VAL A 38 5.58 0.12 28.90
C VAL A 38 5.88 -0.42 30.30
N ILE A 39 5.55 -1.69 30.55
CA ILE A 39 5.92 -2.38 31.80
C ILE A 39 7.42 -2.73 31.76
N THR A 40 8.28 -1.79 32.17
CA THR A 40 9.70 -2.08 32.49
C THR A 40 9.82 -2.47 33.97
N GLY A 41 9.99 -3.76 34.29
CA GLY A 41 10.15 -4.12 35.71
C GLY A 41 10.40 -5.57 36.14
N GLN A 42 10.62 -6.54 35.25
CA GLN A 42 10.95 -7.90 35.70
C GLN A 42 12.44 -8.03 36.05
N ARG A 43 12.78 -7.96 37.34
CA ARG A 43 14.09 -8.40 37.85
C ARG A 43 14.06 -9.91 38.05
N VAL A 44 14.93 -10.62 37.33
CA VAL A 44 15.23 -12.04 37.58
C VAL A 44 16.05 -12.14 38.87
N VAL A 45 15.43 -12.64 39.94
CA VAL A 45 16.14 -12.93 41.19
C VAL A 45 16.87 -14.27 41.04
N VAL A 46 18.19 -14.20 40.88
CA VAL A 46 19.06 -15.37 40.97
C VAL A 46 19.17 -15.75 42.45
N VAL A 47 18.46 -16.79 42.87
CA VAL A 47 18.65 -17.40 44.20
C VAL A 47 19.91 -18.26 44.13
N LYS A 48 20.99 -17.77 44.76
CA LYS A 48 22.16 -18.60 45.09
C LYS A 48 21.77 -19.61 46.18
N PRO A 49 22.24 -20.87 46.13
CA PRO A 49 22.08 -21.79 47.25
C PRO A 49 22.99 -21.36 48.42
N ASP A 50 22.41 -21.30 49.61
CA ASP A 50 23.12 -20.94 50.85
C ASP A 50 24.18 -21.98 51.23
N ASN A 51 25.32 -21.47 51.72
CA ASN A 51 26.40 -22.24 52.34
C ASN A 51 26.07 -22.48 53.83
N PRO A 52 26.51 -23.57 54.48
CA PRO A 52 26.00 -23.98 55.78
C PRO A 52 26.60 -23.15 56.92
N ILE A 53 25.74 -22.66 57.81
CA ILE A 53 26.17 -21.99 59.06
C ILE A 53 26.43 -23.06 60.13
N ASN A 54 27.68 -23.07 60.56
CA ASN A 54 28.20 -23.75 61.74
C ASN A 54 27.61 -23.12 63.01
N GLY A 55 26.99 -23.90 63.89
CA GLY A 55 26.37 -23.42 65.12
C GLY A 55 26.48 -24.45 66.25
N ASN A 56 27.56 -24.37 67.00
CA ASN A 56 27.87 -25.19 68.17
C ASN A 56 27.05 -24.69 69.39
N GLY A 57 26.36 -25.58 70.11
CA GLY A 57 25.69 -25.24 71.36
C GLY A 57 24.92 -26.42 71.97
N GLY A 58 25.51 -27.10 72.95
CA GLY A 58 24.93 -28.27 73.59
C GLY A 58 24.12 -27.99 74.87
N LYS A 59 23.23 -28.94 75.23
CA LYS A 59 23.00 -29.46 76.60
C LYS A 59 21.95 -30.61 76.64
N LYS A 60 22.45 -31.84 76.87
CA LYS A 60 22.09 -32.91 77.85
C LYS A 60 20.64 -33.48 77.99
N PRO A 61 20.48 -34.72 78.54
CA PRO A 61 19.72 -35.80 77.89
C PRO A 61 18.49 -36.35 78.67
N SER A 62 17.73 -37.23 78.01
CA SER A 62 16.97 -38.43 78.49
C SER A 62 15.49 -38.46 78.03
N PRO A 63 14.79 -39.62 77.97
CA PRO A 63 15.22 -41.01 77.79
C PRO A 63 14.53 -41.70 76.58
N ALA A 64 14.97 -42.93 76.30
CA ALA A 64 14.49 -43.79 75.23
C ALA A 64 12.98 -44.06 75.29
N ILE A 65 12.29 -43.79 74.18
CA ILE A 65 11.00 -44.39 73.85
C ILE A 65 11.20 -45.19 72.56
N ALA A 66 11.03 -46.49 72.67
CA ALA A 66 11.02 -47.42 71.55
C ALA A 66 9.91 -47.03 70.58
N VAL A 67 10.28 -46.61 69.38
CA VAL A 67 9.34 -46.45 68.26
C VAL A 67 9.43 -47.70 67.38
N PRO A 68 8.30 -48.30 66.97
CA PRO A 68 8.28 -49.56 66.24
C PRO A 68 8.96 -49.42 64.88
N ARG A 69 9.69 -50.47 64.50
CA ARG A 69 10.27 -50.67 63.17
C ARG A 69 9.18 -50.56 62.11
N ALA A 70 9.11 -49.42 61.42
CA ALA A 70 8.28 -49.26 60.24
C ALA A 70 8.79 -50.19 59.11
N PRO A 71 7.92 -50.74 58.25
CA PRO A 71 8.33 -51.61 57.17
C PRO A 71 9.20 -50.79 56.19
N VAL A 72 10.41 -51.28 55.92
CA VAL A 72 11.31 -50.70 54.92
C VAL A 72 10.56 -50.65 53.58
N PRO A 73 10.32 -49.47 52.97
CA PRO A 73 9.78 -49.44 51.62
C PRO A 73 10.80 -50.11 50.71
N SER A 74 10.36 -51.16 50.01
CA SER A 74 11.14 -51.98 49.08
C SER A 74 12.21 -51.16 48.34
N GLN A 75 13.48 -51.32 48.72
CA GLN A 75 14.67 -50.61 48.23
C GLN A 75 14.70 -50.48 46.69
N HIS A 76 14.14 -51.48 46.01
CA HIS A 76 13.84 -51.53 44.58
C HIS A 76 13.03 -50.33 44.04
N LYS A 77 11.92 -49.94 44.69
CA LYS A 77 11.09 -48.79 44.25
C LYS A 77 11.82 -47.46 44.42
N HIS A 78 12.65 -47.34 45.46
CA HIS A 78 13.43 -46.12 45.71
C HIS A 78 14.57 -45.96 44.68
N GLN A 79 15.27 -47.04 44.33
CA GLN A 79 16.32 -47.00 43.30
C GLN A 79 15.76 -46.70 41.89
N LEU A 80 14.56 -47.22 41.58
CA LEU A 80 13.85 -46.89 40.34
C LEU A 80 13.48 -45.40 40.27
N ASN A 81 12.80 -44.88 41.30
CA ASN A 81 12.23 -43.53 41.27
C ASN A 81 13.26 -42.42 41.52
N HIS A 82 14.29 -42.66 42.35
CA HIS A 82 15.26 -41.63 42.73
C HIS A 82 16.63 -41.76 42.07
N GLY A 83 16.79 -42.71 41.15
CA GLY A 83 18.05 -42.87 40.41
C GLY A 83 17.85 -43.18 38.93
N LEU A 84 17.13 -44.26 38.61
CA LEU A 84 16.99 -44.70 37.22
C LEU A 84 16.13 -43.76 36.36
N LEU A 85 14.93 -43.42 36.85
CA LEU A 85 13.99 -42.58 36.12
C LEU A 85 14.53 -41.15 35.90
N PRO A 86 15.11 -40.46 36.90
CA PRO A 86 15.76 -39.16 36.67
C PRO A 86 16.94 -39.24 35.70
N SER A 87 17.78 -40.28 35.82
CA SER A 87 18.91 -40.48 34.91
C SER A 87 18.46 -40.71 33.46
N LEU A 88 17.31 -41.37 33.27
CA LEU A 88 16.69 -41.57 31.95
C LEU A 88 16.29 -40.22 31.34
N PHE A 89 15.52 -39.40 32.05
CA PHE A 89 15.10 -38.09 31.57
C PHE A 89 16.29 -37.18 31.26
N ALA A 90 17.29 -37.13 32.15
CA ALA A 90 18.52 -36.38 31.92
C ALA A 90 19.28 -36.84 30.67
N THR A 91 19.35 -38.15 30.42
CA THR A 91 20.03 -38.72 29.26
C THR A 91 19.25 -38.46 27.97
N VAL A 92 17.92 -38.59 27.98
CA VAL A 92 17.05 -38.26 26.84
C VAL A 92 17.16 -36.77 26.50
N SER A 93 17.13 -35.89 27.50
CA SER A 93 17.24 -34.44 27.28
C SER A 93 18.64 -34.05 26.78
N SER A 94 19.70 -34.73 27.25
CA SER A 94 21.07 -34.56 26.71
C SER A 94 21.20 -35.06 25.27
N PHE A 95 20.59 -36.20 24.93
CA PHE A 95 20.51 -36.69 23.55
C PHE A 95 19.81 -35.71 22.63
N HIS A 96 18.67 -35.15 23.07
CA HIS A 96 17.94 -34.15 22.28
C HIS A 96 18.80 -32.90 22.04
N ALA A 97 19.53 -32.40 23.03
CA ALA A 97 20.46 -31.30 22.84
C ALA A 97 21.57 -31.62 21.82
N ALA A 98 22.16 -32.82 21.89
CA ALA A 98 23.15 -33.27 20.91
C ALA A 98 22.58 -33.38 19.49
N TYR A 99 21.36 -33.89 19.36
CA TYR A 99 20.67 -34.01 18.08
C TYR A 99 20.33 -32.64 17.46
N LEU A 100 19.93 -31.65 18.27
CA LEU A 100 19.72 -30.29 17.79
C LEU A 100 21.01 -29.64 17.31
N ASN A 101 22.13 -29.85 18.02
CA ASN A 101 23.43 -29.38 17.56
C ASN A 101 23.85 -30.02 16.23
N LEU A 102 23.52 -31.30 16.03
CA LEU A 102 23.73 -31.97 14.75
C LEU A 102 22.92 -31.27 13.64
N GLN A 103 21.64 -30.99 13.87
CA GLN A 103 20.78 -30.28 12.91
C GLN A 103 21.30 -28.87 12.58
N VAL A 104 21.77 -28.11 13.57
CA VAL A 104 22.32 -26.77 13.34
C VAL A 104 23.65 -26.83 12.58
N ALA A 105 24.49 -27.84 12.83
CA ALA A 105 25.76 -28.00 12.11
C ALA A 105 25.60 -28.43 10.64
N HIS A 106 24.39 -28.78 10.19
CA HIS A 106 24.12 -29.08 8.78
C HIS A 106 23.90 -27.82 7.93
N GLU A 107 23.54 -26.69 8.53
CA GLU A 107 23.22 -25.47 7.80
C GLU A 107 23.71 -24.22 8.56
N PRO A 108 24.88 -23.66 8.21
CA PRO A 108 25.81 -24.08 7.15
C PRO A 108 26.59 -25.36 7.51
N PHE A 109 26.99 -26.13 6.48
CA PHE A 109 27.66 -27.42 6.66
C PHE A 109 29.00 -27.29 7.38
N HIS A 110 29.07 -27.74 8.63
CA HIS A 110 30.26 -27.68 9.48
C HIS A 110 30.74 -29.11 9.86
N PRO A 111 31.74 -29.68 9.17
CA PRO A 111 32.11 -31.10 9.30
C PRO A 111 32.56 -31.47 10.72
N ASP A 112 33.31 -30.60 11.38
CA ASP A 112 33.77 -30.84 12.76
C ASP A 112 32.62 -30.77 13.78
N GLY A 113 31.64 -29.90 13.54
CA GLY A 113 30.46 -29.75 14.39
C GLY A 113 29.53 -30.96 14.28
N ILE A 114 29.34 -31.45 13.05
CA ILE A 114 28.59 -32.67 12.76
C ILE A 114 29.26 -33.87 13.46
N THR A 115 30.56 -34.04 13.30
CA THR A 115 31.30 -35.17 13.90
C THR A 115 31.26 -35.14 15.44
N ALA A 116 31.39 -33.95 16.04
CA ALA A 116 31.30 -33.78 17.49
C ALA A 116 29.88 -34.04 18.03
N ALA A 117 28.86 -33.52 17.35
CA ALA A 117 27.46 -33.71 17.73
C ALA A 117 27.00 -35.17 17.56
N ASP A 118 27.42 -35.82 16.46
CA ASP A 118 27.15 -37.24 16.20
C ASP A 118 27.78 -38.13 17.29
N ARG A 119 29.07 -37.92 17.59
CA ARG A 119 29.75 -38.66 18.67
C ARG A 119 29.05 -38.50 20.02
N SER A 120 28.58 -37.28 20.31
CA SER A 120 27.83 -36.99 21.53
C SER A 120 26.47 -37.70 21.56
N ALA A 121 25.73 -37.66 20.44
CA ALA A 121 24.44 -38.33 20.30
C ALA A 121 24.58 -39.85 20.48
N VAL A 122 25.58 -40.46 19.82
CA VAL A 122 25.88 -41.90 19.95
C VAL A 122 26.24 -42.27 21.39
N SER A 123 27.03 -41.45 22.08
CA SER A 123 27.36 -41.65 23.51
C SER A 123 26.10 -41.66 24.40
N HIS A 124 25.16 -40.74 24.15
CA HIS A 124 23.90 -40.72 24.90
C HIS A 124 23.00 -41.91 24.58
N LEU A 125 22.96 -42.40 23.32
CA LEU A 125 22.26 -43.64 22.96
C LEU A 125 22.85 -44.87 23.65
N GLN A 126 24.18 -44.94 23.75
CA GLN A 126 24.87 -45.99 24.52
C GLN A 126 24.45 -45.94 25.99
N ARG A 127 24.44 -44.74 26.61
CA ARG A 127 23.98 -44.56 28.00
C ARG A 127 22.51 -44.98 28.20
N LEU A 128 21.63 -44.71 27.23
CA LEU A 128 20.24 -45.19 27.28
C LEU A 128 20.15 -46.72 27.22
N SER A 129 21.00 -47.37 26.41
CA SER A 129 21.11 -48.83 26.34
C SER A 129 21.54 -49.43 27.68
N ASP A 130 22.49 -48.78 28.35
CA ASP A 130 22.99 -49.19 29.66
C ASP A 130 21.92 -49.03 30.75
N LEU A 131 21.20 -47.91 30.77
CA LEU A 131 20.05 -47.70 31.67
C LEU A 131 18.94 -48.74 31.42
N ARG A 132 18.67 -49.10 30.16
CA ARG A 132 17.72 -50.18 29.81
C ARG A 132 18.20 -51.53 30.32
N ARG A 133 19.51 -51.81 30.27
CA ARG A 133 20.09 -53.04 30.81
C ARG A 133 19.96 -53.07 32.34
N ALA A 134 20.28 -51.97 33.02
CA ALA A 134 20.09 -51.84 34.47
C ALA A 134 18.66 -52.08 34.91
N TYR A 135 17.68 -51.50 34.20
CA TYR A 135 16.26 -51.73 34.46
C TYR A 135 15.89 -53.23 34.41
N ARG A 136 16.35 -53.93 33.36
CA ARG A 136 16.08 -55.37 33.18
C ARG A 136 16.73 -56.22 34.26
N HIS A 137 17.93 -55.87 34.72
CA HIS A 137 18.61 -56.58 35.81
C HIS A 137 17.88 -56.39 37.14
N LEU A 138 17.52 -55.15 37.47
CA LEU A 138 16.81 -54.83 38.71
C LEU A 138 15.47 -55.58 38.81
N HIS A 139 14.80 -55.82 37.67
CA HIS A 139 13.54 -56.55 37.60
C HIS A 139 13.69 -58.08 37.64
N ARG A 140 14.87 -58.63 37.29
CA ARG A 140 15.12 -60.08 37.19
C ARG A 140 15.76 -60.65 38.45
N ASP A 141 16.61 -59.89 39.14
CA ASP A 141 17.32 -60.34 40.33
C ASP A 141 17.48 -59.19 41.37
N PRO A 142 16.50 -59.00 42.27
CA PRO A 142 16.47 -57.86 43.20
C PRO A 142 17.51 -57.94 44.34
N GLY A 143 18.20 -59.07 44.49
CA GLY A 143 19.10 -59.38 45.61
C GLY A 143 20.60 -59.20 45.31
N ASP A 144 20.98 -59.00 44.05
CA ASP A 144 22.36 -58.75 43.66
C ASP A 144 22.62 -57.23 43.65
N PRO A 145 23.56 -56.70 44.47
CA PRO A 145 23.95 -55.30 44.40
C PRO A 145 24.55 -55.02 43.02
N ALA A 146 23.72 -54.45 42.15
CA ALA A 146 24.00 -54.18 40.75
C ALA A 146 25.46 -53.81 40.49
N HIS A 147 26.18 -54.69 39.79
CA HIS A 147 27.45 -54.32 39.19
C HIS A 147 27.20 -53.22 38.14
N GLY A 148 27.68 -52.01 38.42
CA GLY A 148 28.39 -51.23 37.40
C GLY A 148 27.65 -50.06 36.72
N LEU A 149 26.57 -49.50 37.26
CA LEU A 149 26.08 -48.19 36.79
C LEU A 149 26.01 -47.18 37.94
N LEU A 150 26.90 -46.20 37.90
CA LEU A 150 26.81 -44.97 38.69
C LEU A 150 25.53 -44.23 38.27
N LEU A 151 24.42 -44.53 38.93
CA LEU A 151 23.19 -43.76 38.82
C LEU A 151 23.43 -42.41 39.49
N SER A 152 23.21 -41.33 38.73
CA SER A 152 23.22 -39.98 39.28
C SER A 152 22.12 -39.86 40.33
N SER A 153 22.41 -39.11 41.39
CA SER A 153 21.38 -38.80 42.40
C SER A 153 20.23 -37.99 41.77
N TYR A 154 19.02 -38.09 42.32
CA TYR A 154 17.86 -37.35 41.81
C TYR A 154 18.14 -35.86 41.53
N PRO A 155 18.74 -35.07 42.46
CA PRO A 155 19.01 -33.65 42.20
C PRO A 155 20.03 -33.43 41.08
N GLU A 156 21.06 -34.27 41.00
CA GLU A 156 22.10 -34.19 39.97
C GLU A 156 21.54 -34.46 38.58
N ALA A 157 20.68 -35.49 38.45
CA ALA A 157 20.00 -35.81 37.21
C ALA A 157 19.06 -34.68 36.77
N GLN A 158 18.32 -34.07 37.72
CA GLN A 158 17.45 -32.94 37.43
C GLN A 158 18.22 -31.69 36.98
N VAL A 159 19.37 -31.41 37.60
CA VAL A 159 20.26 -30.31 37.15
C VAL A 159 20.78 -30.58 35.74
N GLN A 160 21.23 -31.81 35.46
CA GLN A 160 21.70 -32.20 34.13
C GLN A 160 20.60 -32.05 33.07
N GLU A 161 19.36 -32.44 33.38
CA GLU A 161 18.21 -32.27 32.50
C GLU A 161 17.95 -30.78 32.21
N ASN A 162 17.91 -29.94 33.25
CA ASN A 162 17.70 -28.51 33.08
C ASN A 162 18.83 -27.85 32.27
N GLN A 163 20.08 -28.22 32.52
CA GLN A 163 21.22 -27.75 31.73
C GLN A 163 21.11 -28.16 30.26
N SER A 164 20.73 -29.41 29.98
CA SER A 164 20.52 -29.85 28.59
C SER A 164 19.37 -29.08 27.92
N THR A 165 18.33 -28.73 28.68
CA THR A 165 17.22 -27.90 28.18
C THR A 165 17.65 -26.47 27.88
N LEU A 166 18.44 -25.85 28.76
CA LEU A 166 19.02 -24.53 28.51
C LEU A 166 19.89 -24.52 27.25
N ARG A 167 20.74 -25.55 27.06
CA ARG A 167 21.55 -25.67 25.83
C ARG A 167 20.69 -25.74 24.57
N LYS A 168 19.54 -26.42 24.61
CA LYS A 168 18.60 -26.46 23.46
C LYS A 168 18.08 -25.07 23.12
N PHE A 169 17.62 -24.32 24.13
CA PHE A 169 17.13 -22.96 23.93
C PHE A 169 18.22 -22.03 23.42
N GLU A 170 19.43 -22.12 23.97
CA GLU A 170 20.59 -21.37 23.53
C GLU A 170 20.94 -21.66 22.06
N THR A 171 20.98 -22.92 21.65
CA THR A 171 21.23 -23.32 20.26
C THR A 171 20.19 -22.72 19.30
N VAL A 172 18.89 -22.80 19.66
CA VAL A 172 17.82 -22.21 18.83
C VAL A 172 17.89 -20.70 18.81
N PHE A 173 18.16 -20.06 19.95
CA PHE A 173 18.29 -18.61 20.07
C PHE A 173 19.44 -18.08 19.21
N ASN A 174 20.63 -18.70 19.31
CA ASN A 174 21.80 -18.29 18.53
C ASN A 174 21.57 -18.42 17.02
N ARG A 175 20.86 -19.48 16.59
CA ARG A 175 20.45 -19.63 15.19
C ARG A 175 19.52 -18.50 14.74
N LEU A 176 18.44 -18.25 15.48
CA LEU A 176 17.48 -17.20 15.14
C LEU A 176 18.12 -15.81 15.15
N GLN A 177 19.01 -15.54 16.10
CA GLN A 177 19.75 -14.29 16.14
C GLN A 177 20.62 -14.11 14.90
N SER A 178 21.37 -15.15 14.50
CA SER A 178 22.16 -15.09 13.26
C SER A 178 21.30 -14.90 12.01
N ASP A 179 20.10 -15.49 11.96
CA ASP A 179 19.16 -15.31 10.84
C ASP A 179 18.62 -13.88 10.78
N ILE A 180 18.31 -13.28 11.94
CA ILE A 180 17.90 -11.88 12.06
C ILE A 180 19.03 -10.96 11.59
N ASP A 181 20.25 -11.15 12.10
CA ASP A 181 21.40 -10.30 11.75
C ASP A 181 21.69 -10.36 10.24
N LYS A 182 21.59 -11.55 9.63
CA LYS A 182 21.73 -11.74 8.18
C LYS A 182 20.64 -10.99 7.41
N LYS A 183 19.39 -11.05 7.88
CA LYS A 183 18.27 -10.37 7.24
C LYS A 183 18.36 -8.85 7.38
N ASP A 184 18.81 -8.35 8.52
CA ASP A 184 19.02 -6.92 8.74
C ASP A 184 20.14 -6.37 7.85
N ALA A 185 21.20 -7.15 7.62
CA ALA A 185 22.24 -6.81 6.64
C ALA A 185 21.68 -6.75 5.20
N GLU A 186 20.86 -7.73 4.80
CA GLU A 186 20.20 -7.75 3.49
C GLU A 186 19.26 -6.55 3.30
N VAL A 187 18.46 -6.23 4.31
CA VAL A 187 17.56 -5.07 4.29
C VAL A 187 18.34 -3.77 4.19
N SER A 188 19.45 -3.64 4.91
CA SER A 188 20.31 -2.45 4.86
C SER A 188 20.92 -2.27 3.47
N ALA A 189 21.43 -3.35 2.86
CA ALA A 189 21.97 -3.31 1.50
C ALA A 189 20.90 -2.93 0.45
N LEU A 190 19.68 -3.48 0.57
CA LEU A 190 18.57 -3.12 -0.33
C LEU A 190 18.12 -1.66 -0.17
N LYS A 191 18.11 -1.14 1.07
CA LYS A 191 17.83 0.29 1.32
C LYS A 191 18.88 1.20 0.70
N ASP A 192 20.15 0.80 0.75
CA ASP A 192 21.24 1.55 0.12
C ASP A 192 21.10 1.59 -1.40
N GLN A 193 20.80 0.44 -2.02
CA GLN A 193 20.52 0.36 -3.45
C GLN A 193 19.31 1.21 -3.88
N LEU A 194 18.25 1.23 -3.06
CA LEU A 194 17.08 2.07 -3.32
C LEU A 194 17.45 3.56 -3.27
N ARG A 195 18.20 3.99 -2.26
CA ARG A 195 18.65 5.39 -2.13
C ARG A 195 19.55 5.79 -3.30
N GLU A 196 20.43 4.91 -3.76
CA GLU A 196 21.26 5.15 -4.94
C GLU A 196 20.42 5.30 -6.22
N MET A 197 19.43 4.43 -6.40
CA MET A 197 18.52 4.50 -7.55
C MET A 197 17.66 5.76 -7.52
N GLU A 198 17.14 6.16 -6.35
CA GLU A 198 16.39 7.40 -6.16
C GLU A 198 17.27 8.63 -6.45
N ALA A 199 18.51 8.65 -5.96
CA ALA A 199 19.45 9.73 -6.25
C ALA A 199 19.78 9.82 -7.75
N SER A 200 19.95 8.67 -8.42
CA SER A 200 20.15 8.61 -9.87
C SER A 200 18.91 9.12 -10.63
N ASN A 201 17.71 8.72 -10.23
CA ASN A 201 16.46 9.21 -10.82
C ASN A 201 16.30 10.72 -10.61
N LEU A 202 16.52 11.24 -9.41
CA LEU A 202 16.48 12.68 -9.15
C LEU A 202 17.51 13.45 -9.99
N LEU A 203 18.71 12.88 -10.18
CA LEU A 203 19.71 13.48 -11.07
C LEU A 203 19.25 13.49 -12.52
N GLN A 204 18.61 12.41 -12.99
CA GLN A 204 18.03 12.33 -14.33
C GLN A 204 16.87 13.32 -14.47
N GLU A 205 15.96 13.40 -13.51
CA GLU A 205 14.88 14.38 -13.46
C GLU A 205 15.41 15.81 -13.50
N ARG A 206 16.48 16.13 -12.77
CA ARG A 206 17.11 17.46 -12.82
C ARG A 206 17.77 17.75 -14.15
N LYS A 207 18.43 16.76 -14.77
CA LYS A 207 18.99 16.92 -16.13
C LYS A 207 17.89 17.14 -17.16
N LEU A 208 16.79 16.39 -17.06
CA LEU A 208 15.62 16.56 -17.90
C LEU A 208 14.99 17.94 -17.66
N GLY A 209 14.76 18.33 -16.41
CA GLY A 209 14.17 19.61 -16.03
C GLY A 209 15.04 20.84 -16.34
N SER A 210 16.36 20.76 -16.24
CA SER A 210 17.26 21.86 -16.63
C SER A 210 17.40 21.98 -18.15
N SER A 211 17.27 20.87 -18.89
CA SER A 211 17.22 20.88 -20.35
C SER A 211 15.91 21.49 -20.86
N CYS A 212 14.82 21.44 -20.09
CA CYS A 212 13.53 22.03 -20.44
C CYS A 212 13.48 23.57 -20.41
N ILE A 213 14.43 24.27 -19.77
CA ILE A 213 14.39 25.73 -19.59
C ILE A 213 15.38 26.46 -20.53
N SER A 214 16.25 25.73 -21.23
CA SER A 214 17.25 26.33 -22.12
C SER A 214 17.36 25.56 -23.43
N ALA A 215 16.48 25.85 -24.38
CA ALA A 215 16.81 25.64 -25.80
C ALA A 215 15.92 26.51 -26.70
N HIS A 216 16.47 27.68 -27.07
CA HIS A 216 16.30 28.12 -28.45
C HIS A 216 17.07 27.14 -29.35
N THR A 217 16.55 26.94 -30.55
CA THR A 217 17.20 26.37 -31.76
C THR A 217 16.96 24.88 -32.03
N GLU A 218 16.04 24.68 -32.98
CA GLU A 218 16.09 23.79 -34.14
C GLU A 218 16.79 22.42 -34.02
N ASP A 219 15.96 21.40 -34.21
CA ASP A 219 16.28 20.10 -34.85
C ASP A 219 16.57 18.86 -33.98
N GLY A 220 16.45 18.94 -32.65
CA GLY A 220 16.62 17.75 -31.77
C GLY A 220 15.61 17.55 -30.63
N ASP A 221 14.78 18.55 -30.31
CA ASP A 221 14.21 18.71 -28.95
C ASP A 221 12.74 18.28 -28.78
N GLY A 222 12.04 17.96 -29.88
CA GLY A 222 10.62 17.56 -29.82
C GLY A 222 10.36 16.30 -28.99
N LYS A 223 11.35 15.41 -28.85
CA LYS A 223 11.20 14.13 -28.15
C LYS A 223 11.10 14.28 -26.62
N LEU A 224 11.63 15.36 -26.05
CA LEU A 224 11.58 15.64 -24.60
C LEU A 224 10.24 16.30 -24.19
N LEU A 225 9.75 17.22 -25.04
CA LEU A 225 8.43 17.85 -24.88
C LEU A 225 7.30 16.81 -24.93
N MET A 226 7.49 15.77 -25.75
CA MET A 226 6.57 14.66 -25.95
C MET A 226 6.87 13.50 -24.98
N SER A 227 7.13 13.81 -23.72
CA SER A 227 7.26 12.79 -22.68
C SER A 227 5.91 12.49 -22.02
N ILE A 228 5.74 11.25 -21.58
CA ILE A 228 4.54 10.85 -20.80
C ILE A 228 4.44 11.66 -19.51
N GLY A 229 5.56 12.08 -18.91
CA GLY A 229 5.58 12.93 -17.71
C GLY A 229 4.99 14.32 -17.93
N VAL A 230 5.32 14.97 -19.06
CA VAL A 230 4.70 16.26 -19.43
C VAL A 230 3.21 16.07 -19.68
N PHE A 231 2.82 15.02 -20.40
CA PHE A 231 1.40 14.70 -20.64
C PHE A 231 0.62 14.48 -19.34
N ASP A 232 1.15 13.64 -18.43
CA ASP A 232 0.54 13.35 -17.13
C ASP A 232 0.45 14.60 -16.23
N THR A 233 1.44 15.49 -16.29
CA THR A 233 1.43 16.76 -15.53
C THR A 233 0.30 17.67 -16.01
N ILE A 234 0.20 17.91 -17.32
CA ILE A 234 -0.87 18.73 -17.90
C ILE A 234 -2.24 18.09 -17.66
N LEU A 235 -2.33 16.76 -17.72
CA LEU A 235 -3.56 16.03 -17.43
C LEU A 235 -4.01 16.22 -15.98
N LYS A 236 -3.08 16.16 -15.01
CA LYS A 236 -3.36 16.43 -13.59
C LYS A 236 -3.80 17.87 -13.35
N GLU A 237 -3.15 18.83 -14.01
CA GLU A 237 -3.57 20.24 -13.97
C GLU A 237 -4.97 20.41 -14.58
N ALA A 238 -5.26 19.76 -15.70
CA ALA A 238 -6.58 19.79 -16.35
C ALA A 238 -7.66 19.23 -15.42
N TYR A 239 -7.37 18.13 -14.71
CA TYR A 239 -8.28 17.57 -13.72
C TYR A 239 -8.54 18.54 -12.55
N GLY A 240 -7.49 19.18 -12.03
CA GLY A 240 -7.60 20.19 -10.98
C GLY A 240 -8.39 21.43 -11.42
N ALA A 241 -8.19 21.89 -12.66
CA ALA A 241 -8.94 22.99 -13.25
C ALA A 241 -10.42 22.62 -13.47
N ALA A 242 -10.69 21.41 -13.97
CA ALA A 242 -12.06 20.90 -14.12
C ALA A 242 -12.78 20.80 -12.78
N HIS A 243 -12.10 20.32 -11.75
CA HIS A 243 -12.62 20.31 -10.39
C HIS A 243 -12.93 21.72 -9.87
N SER A 244 -11.99 22.66 -10.01
CA SER A 244 -12.18 24.06 -9.58
C SER A 244 -13.36 24.73 -10.28
N PHE A 245 -13.46 24.58 -11.61
CA PHE A 245 -14.60 25.07 -12.39
C PHE A 245 -15.92 24.44 -11.93
N THR A 246 -15.93 23.11 -11.71
CA THR A 246 -17.12 22.40 -11.23
C THR A 246 -17.56 22.90 -9.87
N LYS A 247 -16.64 23.15 -8.95
CA LYS A 247 -16.95 23.69 -7.61
C LYS A 247 -17.62 25.07 -7.72
N ILE A 248 -17.06 25.98 -8.51
CA ILE A 248 -17.63 27.31 -8.74
C ILE A 248 -19.02 27.20 -9.38
N LEU A 249 -19.20 26.30 -10.35
CA LEU A 249 -20.50 26.06 -10.98
C LEU A 249 -21.52 25.53 -9.98
N ILE A 250 -21.16 24.56 -9.13
CA ILE A 250 -22.02 24.02 -8.07
C ILE A 250 -22.44 25.13 -7.12
N ASP A 251 -21.53 26.01 -6.70
CA ASP A 251 -21.85 27.11 -5.80
C ASP A 251 -22.84 28.10 -6.41
N LEU A 252 -22.72 28.38 -7.71
CA LEU A 252 -23.65 29.22 -8.45
C LEU A 252 -25.02 28.54 -8.61
N LEU A 253 -25.05 27.25 -8.95
CA LEU A 253 -26.28 26.46 -9.07
C LEU A 253 -27.04 26.41 -7.73
N LYS A 254 -26.33 26.16 -6.62
CA LYS A 254 -26.89 26.18 -5.26
C LYS A 254 -27.52 27.55 -4.95
N LYS A 255 -26.84 28.65 -5.27
CA LYS A 255 -27.36 30.03 -5.08
C LYS A 255 -28.60 30.32 -5.93
N SER A 256 -28.69 29.75 -7.13
CA SER A 256 -29.85 29.85 -8.02
C SER A 256 -30.98 28.87 -7.69
N GLY A 257 -30.90 28.12 -6.58
CA GLY A 257 -31.97 27.23 -6.12
C GLY A 257 -32.02 25.87 -6.82
N TRP A 258 -30.97 25.45 -7.52
CA TRP A 258 -30.92 24.14 -8.16
C TRP A 258 -30.75 23.02 -7.12
N ASN A 259 -31.47 21.91 -7.33
CA ASN A 259 -31.29 20.70 -6.55
C ASN A 259 -30.16 19.84 -7.17
N LEU A 260 -29.02 19.79 -6.49
CA LEU A 260 -27.83 19.06 -6.95
C LEU A 260 -28.05 17.54 -7.04
N GLU A 261 -28.82 16.96 -6.13
CA GLU A 261 -29.17 15.54 -6.13
C GLU A 261 -30.04 15.19 -7.33
N ALA A 262 -31.03 16.03 -7.65
CA ALA A 262 -31.86 15.86 -8.85
C ALA A 262 -31.04 15.97 -10.14
N ALA A 263 -30.10 16.93 -10.21
CA ALA A 263 -29.20 17.08 -11.34
C ALA A 263 -28.29 15.85 -11.51
N ALA A 264 -27.67 15.38 -10.42
CA ALA A 264 -26.81 14.19 -10.45
C ALA A 264 -27.57 12.92 -10.86
N ARG A 265 -28.81 12.73 -10.38
CA ARG A 265 -29.67 11.62 -10.82
C ARG A 265 -30.16 11.77 -12.26
N SER A 266 -30.27 13.00 -12.78
CA SER A 266 -30.56 13.20 -14.21
C SER A 266 -29.38 12.77 -15.10
N ILE A 267 -28.14 12.94 -14.63
CA ILE A 267 -26.94 12.51 -15.37
C ILE A 267 -26.75 11.00 -15.23
N TYR A 268 -26.89 10.47 -14.01
CA TYR A 268 -26.72 9.05 -13.69
C TYR A 268 -27.87 8.52 -12.81
N PRO A 269 -28.97 8.02 -13.41
CA PRO A 269 -30.21 7.71 -12.69
C PRO A 269 -30.11 6.54 -11.70
N ASP A 270 -29.36 5.48 -12.03
CA ASP A 270 -29.27 4.29 -11.16
C ASP A 270 -27.92 4.17 -10.45
N THR A 271 -27.32 5.28 -10.01
CA THR A 271 -26.08 5.26 -9.22
C THR A 271 -26.35 5.55 -7.75
N GLY A 272 -25.84 4.67 -6.86
CA GLY A 272 -25.95 4.86 -5.41
C GLY A 272 -24.88 5.83 -4.88
N PHE A 273 -25.22 7.11 -4.77
CA PHE A 273 -24.37 8.10 -4.10
C PHE A 273 -24.33 7.86 -2.58
N VAL A 274 -23.12 7.80 -1.99
CA VAL A 274 -22.95 7.48 -0.56
C VAL A 274 -23.16 8.69 0.33
N LYS A 275 -22.67 9.86 -0.11
CA LYS A 275 -22.81 11.14 0.61
C LYS A 275 -23.48 12.18 -0.28
N SER A 276 -24.07 13.19 0.34
CA SER A 276 -24.64 14.36 -0.34
C SER A 276 -23.60 15.11 -1.19
N GLY A 277 -22.35 15.20 -0.72
CA GLY A 277 -21.24 15.81 -1.48
C GLY A 277 -20.88 15.04 -2.76
N HIS A 278 -21.18 13.74 -2.85
CA HIS A 278 -20.81 12.92 -4.00
C HIS A 278 -21.58 13.26 -5.27
N HIS A 279 -22.70 13.97 -5.17
CA HIS A 279 -23.40 14.51 -6.35
C HIS A 279 -22.51 15.45 -7.16
N GLY A 280 -21.52 16.10 -6.53
CA GLY A 280 -20.51 16.91 -7.22
C GLY A 280 -19.66 16.11 -8.22
N TYR A 281 -19.38 14.83 -7.95
CA TYR A 281 -18.67 13.96 -8.88
C TYR A 281 -19.47 13.69 -10.17
N ALA A 282 -20.80 13.67 -10.11
CA ALA A 282 -21.63 13.51 -11.31
C ALA A 282 -21.52 14.72 -12.24
N LEU A 283 -21.51 15.94 -11.68
CA LEU A 283 -21.30 17.15 -12.46
C LEU A 283 -19.86 17.25 -12.97
N LEU A 284 -18.86 16.91 -12.13
CA LEU A 284 -17.46 16.86 -12.56
C LEU A 284 -17.28 15.89 -13.72
N SER A 285 -17.93 14.73 -13.65
CA SER A 285 -17.98 13.75 -14.74
C SER A 285 -18.56 14.36 -16.02
N TYR A 286 -19.75 14.96 -15.94
CA TYR A 286 -20.40 15.60 -17.09
C TYR A 286 -19.51 16.66 -17.76
N ILE A 287 -18.89 17.54 -16.95
CA ILE A 287 -17.99 18.58 -17.43
C ILE A 287 -16.75 17.96 -18.08
N SER A 288 -16.11 17.01 -17.40
CA SER A 288 -14.89 16.39 -17.89
C SER A 288 -15.15 15.64 -19.19
N LEU A 289 -16.17 14.80 -19.26
CA LEU A 289 -16.48 14.04 -20.47
C LEU A 289 -16.91 14.95 -21.63
N GLY A 290 -17.61 16.06 -21.37
CA GLY A 290 -17.96 17.04 -22.41
C GLY A 290 -16.74 17.82 -22.91
N MET A 291 -15.84 18.26 -22.03
CA MET A 291 -14.59 18.92 -22.40
C MET A 291 -13.70 18.04 -23.28
N PHE A 292 -13.60 16.75 -22.95
CA PHE A 292 -12.80 15.77 -23.69
C PHE A 292 -13.55 15.07 -24.84
N GLY A 293 -14.81 15.41 -25.09
CA GLY A 293 -15.56 14.89 -26.24
C GLY A 293 -14.83 15.20 -27.55
N GLY A 294 -14.69 14.21 -28.44
CA GLY A 294 -13.99 14.39 -29.72
C GLY A 294 -12.47 14.46 -29.63
N PHE A 295 -11.84 14.26 -28.47
CA PHE A 295 -10.38 14.35 -28.29
C PHE A 295 -9.56 13.47 -29.26
N GLY A 296 -10.14 12.40 -29.78
CA GLY A 296 -9.48 11.51 -30.74
C GLY A 296 -9.41 12.02 -32.19
N SER A 297 -10.06 13.14 -32.54
CA SER A 297 -9.98 13.75 -33.88
C SER A 297 -9.13 15.03 -33.87
N ASP A 298 -8.64 15.44 -35.05
CA ASP A 298 -7.81 16.63 -35.26
C ASP A 298 -8.42 17.95 -34.75
N ASP A 299 -9.75 18.02 -34.69
CA ASP A 299 -10.54 19.24 -34.53
C ASP A 299 -11.61 19.12 -33.42
N PHE A 300 -11.51 18.11 -32.55
CA PHE A 300 -12.52 17.77 -31.54
C PHE A 300 -13.90 17.39 -32.11
N GLY A 301 -14.00 17.05 -33.39
CA GLY A 301 -15.22 16.58 -34.04
C GLY A 301 -16.12 17.72 -34.47
N SER A 302 -15.54 18.83 -34.91
CA SER A 302 -16.28 19.94 -35.48
C SER A 302 -16.95 19.46 -36.78
N GLU A 303 -18.24 19.74 -36.96
CA GLU A 303 -18.95 19.45 -38.21
C GLU A 303 -18.48 20.41 -39.32
N GLY A 304 -17.28 20.16 -39.84
CA GLY A 304 -16.76 20.76 -41.07
C GLY A 304 -17.08 19.88 -42.27
N ASP A 305 -17.51 20.52 -43.37
CA ASP A 305 -17.92 19.86 -44.61
C ASP A 305 -16.87 18.85 -45.13
N GLY A 306 -17.22 17.57 -45.09
CA GLY A 306 -16.86 16.59 -46.12
C GLY A 306 -15.40 16.10 -46.25
N GLU A 307 -14.47 16.48 -45.37
CA GLU A 307 -13.13 15.88 -45.36
C GLU A 307 -13.03 14.73 -44.36
N ILE A 308 -12.59 13.56 -44.85
CA ILE A 308 -12.48 12.32 -44.09
C ILE A 308 -11.60 12.58 -42.87
N ALA A 309 -12.19 12.53 -41.66
CA ALA A 309 -11.47 12.61 -40.40
C ALA A 309 -10.31 11.60 -40.40
N SER A 310 -9.08 12.08 -40.55
CA SER A 310 -7.91 11.22 -40.48
C SER A 310 -7.75 10.77 -39.04
N SER A 311 -7.82 9.45 -38.80
CA SER A 311 -7.45 8.92 -37.49
C SER A 311 -6.00 9.27 -37.17
N ILE A 312 -5.64 9.31 -35.89
CA ILE A 312 -4.28 9.60 -35.38
C ILE A 312 -3.19 8.76 -36.09
N ASP A 313 -3.56 7.57 -36.58
CA ASP A 313 -2.67 6.60 -37.25
C ASP A 313 -2.28 7.01 -38.69
N GLY A 314 -2.98 7.98 -39.29
CA GLY A 314 -2.76 8.45 -40.67
C GLY A 314 -2.06 9.81 -40.80
N LEU A 315 -1.68 10.45 -39.70
CA LEU A 315 -1.13 11.81 -39.73
C LEU A 315 0.29 11.86 -40.29
N THR A 316 0.53 12.78 -41.23
CA THR A 316 1.88 13.03 -41.77
C THR A 316 2.80 13.63 -40.70
N LEU A 317 4.11 13.39 -40.82
CA LEU A 317 5.11 14.00 -39.93
C LEU A 317 5.01 15.54 -39.90
N ALA A 318 4.68 16.16 -41.05
CA ALA A 318 4.47 17.60 -41.14
C ALA A 318 3.30 18.08 -40.28
N ARG A 319 2.17 17.34 -40.28
CA ARG A 319 1.00 17.64 -39.47
C ARG A 319 1.27 17.49 -37.97
N ARG A 320 2.01 16.44 -37.57
CA ARG A 320 2.45 16.27 -36.17
C ARG A 320 3.37 17.40 -35.69
N LYS A 321 4.28 17.86 -36.55
CA LYS A 321 5.14 19.03 -36.26
C LYS A 321 4.32 20.31 -36.09
N GLU A 322 3.25 20.48 -36.86
CA GLU A 322 2.34 21.61 -36.71
C GLU A 322 1.60 21.57 -35.36
N PHE A 323 1.10 20.41 -34.94
CA PHE A 323 0.50 20.26 -33.61
C PHE A 323 1.49 20.57 -32.48
N LEU A 324 2.75 20.14 -32.61
CA LEU A 324 3.80 20.48 -31.66
C LEU A 324 4.06 22.00 -31.61
N ARG A 325 4.07 22.67 -32.77
CA ARG A 325 4.21 24.13 -32.87
C ARG A 325 3.06 24.84 -32.15
N GLN A 326 1.82 24.42 -32.42
CA GLN A 326 0.62 24.95 -31.77
C GLN A 326 0.65 24.76 -30.24
N PHE A 327 1.14 23.60 -29.78
CA PHE A 327 1.33 23.34 -28.35
C PHE A 327 2.33 24.32 -27.70
N VAL A 328 3.48 24.54 -28.34
CA VAL A 328 4.53 25.45 -27.82
C VAL A 328 4.04 26.90 -27.81
N GLU A 329 3.39 27.33 -28.89
CA GLU A 329 2.81 28.67 -29.03
C GLU A 329 1.75 28.93 -27.93
N HIS A 330 0.78 28.02 -27.79
CA HIS A 330 -0.28 28.13 -26.79
C HIS A 330 0.24 28.00 -25.35
N SER A 331 1.38 27.34 -25.14
CA SER A 331 2.04 27.29 -23.82
C SER A 331 2.74 28.59 -23.44
N SER A 332 3.06 29.43 -24.41
CA SER A 332 3.80 30.69 -24.21
C SER A 332 2.89 31.91 -24.06
N ILE A 333 1.60 31.76 -24.39
CA ILE A 333 0.61 32.85 -24.41
C ILE A 333 -0.40 32.65 -23.29
N ASP A 334 -0.81 33.76 -22.66
CA ASP A 334 -1.92 33.78 -21.71
C ASP A 334 -3.25 33.53 -22.45
N PRO A 335 -3.99 32.44 -22.15
CA PRO A 335 -5.20 32.07 -22.88
C PRO A 335 -6.29 33.14 -22.81
N MET A 336 -6.34 33.94 -21.74
CA MET A 336 -7.33 35.02 -21.61
C MET A 336 -7.05 36.14 -22.62
N LYS A 337 -5.77 36.49 -22.79
CA LYS A 337 -5.34 37.49 -23.76
C LYS A 337 -5.50 36.98 -25.19
N LEU A 338 -5.26 35.69 -25.42
CA LEU A 338 -5.45 35.08 -26.73
C LEU A 338 -6.89 35.23 -27.22
N LEU A 339 -7.88 34.93 -26.37
CA LEU A 339 -9.30 35.10 -26.71
C LEU A 339 -9.70 36.57 -26.95
N ALA A 340 -9.04 37.52 -26.26
CA ALA A 340 -9.31 38.94 -26.44
C ALA A 340 -8.70 39.51 -27.73
N VAL A 341 -7.55 38.98 -28.16
CA VAL A 341 -6.81 39.45 -29.34
C VAL A 341 -7.31 38.78 -30.62
N ASP A 342 -7.59 37.47 -30.58
CA ASP A 342 -8.06 36.71 -31.74
C ASP A 342 -9.29 35.83 -31.39
N PRO A 343 -10.50 36.41 -31.42
CA PRO A 343 -11.75 35.68 -31.21
C PRO A 343 -12.08 34.64 -32.29
N GLY A 344 -11.36 34.63 -33.41
CA GLY A 344 -11.55 33.67 -34.51
C GLY A 344 -10.55 32.51 -34.50
N SER A 345 -9.65 32.46 -33.52
CA SER A 345 -8.66 31.38 -33.38
C SER A 345 -9.32 30.01 -33.19
N GLU A 346 -8.63 28.93 -33.59
CA GLU A 346 -9.13 27.56 -33.39
C GLU A 346 -9.44 27.29 -31.90
N PHE A 347 -8.65 27.87 -30.99
CA PHE A 347 -8.87 27.77 -29.55
C PHE A 347 -10.16 28.50 -29.10
N ALA A 348 -10.46 29.66 -29.70
CA ALA A 348 -11.70 30.38 -29.42
C ALA A 348 -12.92 29.57 -29.87
N THR A 349 -12.88 29.02 -31.09
CA THR A 349 -13.93 28.13 -31.61
C THR A 349 -14.11 26.89 -30.75
N PHE A 350 -13.00 26.29 -30.28
CA PHE A 350 -13.04 25.18 -29.33
C PHE A 350 -13.74 25.58 -28.02
N CYS A 351 -13.31 26.68 -27.39
CA CYS A 351 -13.91 27.15 -26.14
C CYS A 351 -15.40 27.43 -26.29
N GLU A 352 -15.80 28.07 -27.39
CA GLU A 352 -17.18 28.41 -27.69
C GLU A 352 -18.04 27.14 -27.87
N SER A 353 -17.57 26.19 -28.68
CA SER A 353 -18.24 24.90 -28.91
C SER A 353 -18.41 24.12 -27.59
N LYS A 354 -17.34 24.02 -26.80
CA LYS A 354 -17.37 23.33 -25.50
C LYS A 354 -18.25 24.01 -24.48
N TYR A 355 -18.28 25.34 -24.45
CA TYR A 355 -19.11 26.07 -23.50
C TYR A 355 -20.60 25.84 -23.79
N ARG A 356 -21.02 25.94 -25.06
CA ARG A 356 -22.41 25.67 -25.46
C ARG A 356 -22.83 24.22 -25.20
N LEU A 357 -21.91 23.27 -25.37
CA LEU A 357 -22.16 21.86 -25.06
C LEU A 357 -22.40 21.64 -23.57
N LEU A 358 -21.61 22.30 -22.72
CA LEU A 358 -21.64 22.06 -21.27
C LEU A 358 -22.70 22.87 -20.55
N ILE A 359 -22.84 24.16 -20.87
CA ILE A 359 -23.74 25.09 -20.21
C ILE A 359 -24.92 25.36 -21.14
N HIS A 360 -26.00 24.61 -20.97
CA HIS A 360 -27.23 24.79 -21.75
C HIS A 360 -27.86 26.18 -21.45
N PRO A 361 -28.52 26.84 -22.42
CA PRO A 361 -29.16 28.15 -22.21
C PRO A 361 -30.12 28.23 -21.01
N GLY A 362 -30.74 27.11 -20.63
CA GLY A 362 -31.56 27.01 -19.41
C GLY A 362 -30.77 27.12 -18.10
N ILE A 363 -29.53 26.59 -18.07
CA ILE A 363 -28.60 26.79 -16.96
C ILE A 363 -28.17 28.25 -16.92
N GLU A 364 -27.78 28.82 -18.08
CA GLU A 364 -27.36 30.22 -18.18
C GLU A 364 -28.45 31.18 -17.70
N SER A 365 -29.68 30.97 -18.15
CA SER A 365 -30.83 31.80 -17.77
C SER A 365 -31.12 31.72 -16.28
N SER A 366 -30.87 30.57 -15.64
CA SER A 366 -31.03 30.42 -14.19
C SER A 366 -29.87 31.01 -13.39
N LEU A 367 -28.66 31.04 -13.95
CA LEU A 367 -27.47 31.59 -13.27
C LEU A 367 -27.36 33.11 -13.43
N PHE A 368 -27.74 33.63 -14.59
CA PHE A 368 -27.46 35.02 -15.00
C PHE A 368 -28.71 35.81 -15.40
N GLY A 369 -29.89 35.19 -15.45
CA GLY A 369 -31.14 35.80 -15.90
C GLY A 369 -31.36 35.71 -17.41
N GLU A 370 -32.52 36.20 -17.88
CA GLU A 370 -32.86 36.23 -19.32
C GLU A 370 -31.77 36.93 -20.14
N PRO A 371 -31.33 36.35 -21.27
CA PRO A 371 -30.35 36.97 -22.15
C PRO A 371 -30.99 38.20 -22.80
N GLY A 372 -30.80 39.37 -22.19
CA GLY A 372 -31.13 40.64 -22.85
C GLY A 372 -30.41 40.68 -24.19
N ALA A 373 -31.08 41.18 -25.24
CA ALA A 373 -30.60 41.24 -26.63
C ALA A 373 -29.11 41.63 -26.72
N ARG A 374 -28.21 40.63 -26.71
CA ARG A 374 -26.76 40.79 -26.73
C ARG A 374 -26.25 39.90 -27.84
N ASP A 375 -26.04 40.55 -28.97
CA ASP A 375 -25.58 40.01 -30.24
C ASP A 375 -24.05 39.85 -30.18
N THR A 376 -23.55 38.88 -29.42
CA THR A 376 -22.12 38.54 -29.40
C THR A 376 -21.96 37.04 -29.42
N MET A 377 -21.20 36.53 -30.41
CA MET A 377 -21.00 35.10 -30.72
C MET A 377 -20.74 34.22 -29.48
N LEU A 378 -19.96 34.72 -28.51
CA LEU A 378 -19.76 34.11 -27.19
C LEU A 378 -20.90 34.47 -26.20
N GLY A 379 -22.14 34.09 -26.51
CA GLY A 379 -23.39 34.61 -25.93
C GLY A 379 -23.64 34.56 -24.41
N SER A 380 -22.63 34.24 -23.58
CA SER A 380 -22.76 34.09 -22.11
C SER A 380 -21.41 33.97 -21.39
N LEU A 381 -20.37 33.47 -22.06
CA LEU A 381 -18.99 33.43 -21.56
C LEU A 381 -18.31 34.81 -21.69
N GLN A 382 -18.85 35.83 -21.05
CA GLN A 382 -18.24 37.16 -21.02
C GLN A 382 -17.09 37.21 -20.00
N PRO A 383 -16.05 38.04 -20.21
CA PRO A 383 -14.99 38.27 -19.21
C PRO A 383 -15.50 38.74 -17.83
N SER A 384 -16.72 39.25 -17.76
CA SER A 384 -17.41 39.63 -16.52
C SER A 384 -18.03 38.47 -15.75
N SER A 385 -18.16 37.29 -16.37
CA SER A 385 -18.75 36.10 -15.75
C SER A 385 -17.76 35.47 -14.76
N PRO A 386 -18.22 35.05 -13.56
CA PRO A 386 -17.39 34.31 -12.61
C PRO A 386 -16.95 32.94 -13.15
N LEU A 387 -17.59 32.45 -14.21
CA LEU A 387 -17.20 31.20 -14.88
C LEU A 387 -16.13 31.39 -15.94
N TYR A 388 -15.84 32.63 -16.38
CA TYR A 388 -14.95 32.89 -17.51
C TYR A 388 -13.53 32.37 -17.31
N GLU A 389 -12.85 32.89 -16.29
CA GLU A 389 -11.46 32.56 -16.04
C GLU A 389 -11.27 31.07 -15.68
N PRO A 390 -12.09 30.45 -14.82
CA PRO A 390 -11.98 29.01 -14.54
C PRO A 390 -12.26 28.14 -15.77
N PHE A 391 -13.22 28.52 -16.62
CA PHE A 391 -13.55 27.78 -17.84
C PHE A 391 -12.42 27.86 -18.87
N VAL A 392 -11.95 29.07 -19.18
CA VAL A 392 -10.88 29.26 -20.18
C VAL A 392 -9.57 28.62 -19.71
N SER A 393 -9.29 28.63 -18.40
CA SER A 393 -8.13 27.93 -17.83
C SER A 393 -8.23 26.41 -18.05
N MET A 394 -9.38 25.81 -17.74
CA MET A 394 -9.64 24.38 -18.01
C MET A 394 -9.56 24.07 -19.51
N GLY A 395 -10.19 24.89 -20.36
CA GLY A 395 -10.17 24.75 -21.81
C GLY A 395 -8.76 24.83 -22.38
N SER A 396 -7.94 25.76 -21.89
CA SER A 396 -6.53 25.90 -22.28
C SER A 396 -5.72 24.64 -21.98
N LEU A 397 -5.93 24.01 -20.82
CA LEU A 397 -5.22 22.77 -20.45
C LEU A 397 -5.63 21.58 -21.32
N VAL A 398 -6.94 21.43 -21.58
CA VAL A 398 -7.46 20.38 -22.47
C VAL A 398 -6.97 20.59 -23.91
N TRP A 399 -6.94 21.84 -24.37
CA TRP A 399 -6.40 22.20 -25.69
C TRP A 399 -4.91 21.87 -25.81
N LYS A 400 -4.08 22.27 -24.83
CA LYS A 400 -2.65 21.91 -24.78
C LYS A 400 -2.46 20.40 -24.81
N LEU A 401 -3.22 19.67 -23.99
CA LEU A 401 -3.13 18.22 -23.92
C LEU A 401 -3.47 17.55 -25.25
N HIS A 402 -4.48 18.06 -25.97
CA HIS A 402 -4.85 17.57 -27.29
C HIS A 402 -3.76 17.85 -28.33
N LYS A 403 -3.27 19.08 -28.44
CA LYS A 403 -2.18 19.41 -29.37
C LYS A 403 -0.92 18.58 -29.08
N LEU A 404 -0.64 18.32 -27.81
CA LEU A 404 0.44 17.42 -27.41
C LEU A 404 0.13 15.96 -27.80
N ALA A 405 -1.08 15.46 -27.56
CA ALA A 405 -1.54 14.13 -27.96
C ALA A 405 -1.37 13.88 -29.47
N MET A 406 -1.77 14.86 -30.29
CA MET A 406 -1.70 14.79 -31.75
C MET A 406 -0.28 14.95 -32.30
N ALA A 407 0.64 15.50 -31.51
CA ALA A 407 2.04 15.53 -31.86
C ALA A 407 2.71 14.15 -31.70
N PHE A 408 2.23 13.26 -30.81
CA PHE A 408 2.83 11.95 -30.54
C PHE A 408 3.01 11.08 -31.78
N ASP A 409 4.16 10.40 -31.85
CA ASP A 409 4.45 9.45 -32.92
C ASP A 409 3.60 8.17 -32.81
N ARG A 410 3.22 7.81 -31.57
CA ARG A 410 2.34 6.69 -31.25
C ARG A 410 0.93 7.20 -31.00
N ALA A 411 -0.07 6.40 -31.37
CA ALA A 411 -1.47 6.71 -31.09
C ALA A 411 -1.70 6.92 -29.58
N VAL A 412 -2.17 8.11 -29.23
CA VAL A 412 -2.71 8.42 -27.91
C VAL A 412 -4.20 8.14 -27.95
N GLU A 413 -4.65 7.14 -27.21
CA GLU A 413 -6.05 6.76 -27.16
C GLU A 413 -6.66 7.25 -25.85
N ILE A 414 -7.73 8.03 -25.94
CA ILE A 414 -8.58 8.35 -24.80
C ILE A 414 -9.54 7.18 -24.53
N PHE A 415 -9.73 6.82 -23.26
CA PHE A 415 -10.71 5.81 -22.88
C PHE A 415 -11.52 6.22 -21.66
N GLN A 416 -12.74 5.68 -21.61
CA GLN A 416 -13.66 5.80 -20.48
C GLN A 416 -14.26 4.43 -20.19
N VAL A 417 -14.66 4.21 -18.95
CA VAL A 417 -15.19 2.95 -18.47
C VAL A 417 -16.71 3.04 -18.34
N GLN A 418 -17.41 2.03 -18.86
CA GLN A 418 -18.85 1.94 -18.78
C GLN A 418 -19.32 1.57 -17.37
N LYS A 419 -20.54 1.98 -17.03
CA LYS A 419 -21.22 1.57 -15.81
C LYS A 419 -21.32 0.05 -15.72
N GLY A 420 -21.13 -0.49 -14.52
CA GLY A 420 -21.28 -1.91 -14.20
C GLY A 420 -20.06 -2.79 -14.48
N VAL A 421 -18.98 -2.22 -15.05
CA VAL A 421 -17.70 -2.90 -15.26
C VAL A 421 -16.98 -3.13 -13.93
N ASP A 422 -16.30 -4.27 -13.79
CA ASP A 422 -15.46 -4.56 -12.62
C ASP A 422 -14.31 -3.55 -12.50
N PHE A 423 -14.13 -3.01 -11.29
CA PHE A 423 -13.02 -2.10 -11.01
C PHE A 423 -11.65 -2.79 -11.17
N SER A 424 -10.75 -2.12 -11.89
CA SER A 424 -9.38 -2.58 -12.11
C SER A 424 -8.38 -1.51 -11.70
N MET A 425 -7.62 -1.78 -10.62
CA MET A 425 -6.55 -0.93 -10.11
C MET A 425 -5.42 -0.63 -11.12
N VAL A 426 -5.39 -1.31 -12.27
CA VAL A 426 -4.41 -1.07 -13.33
C VAL A 426 -4.83 0.10 -14.22
N TYR A 427 -6.12 0.17 -14.55
CA TYR A 427 -6.67 1.16 -15.50
C TYR A 427 -7.46 2.27 -14.83
N MET A 428 -7.81 2.10 -13.56
CA MET A 428 -8.79 2.92 -12.87
C MET A 428 -8.29 3.33 -11.48
N GLU A 429 -8.58 4.57 -11.12
CA GLU A 429 -8.40 5.09 -9.77
C GLU A 429 -9.75 5.53 -9.21
N ASN A 430 -10.09 5.06 -8.01
CA ASN A 430 -11.32 5.47 -7.34
C ASN A 430 -11.15 6.90 -6.79
N VAL A 431 -12.07 7.80 -7.11
CA VAL A 431 -12.04 9.20 -6.62
C VAL A 431 -12.31 9.32 -5.13
N ILE A 432 -13.02 8.34 -4.54
CA ILE A 432 -13.28 8.31 -3.09
C ILE A 432 -12.11 7.63 -2.40
N CYS A 433 -11.43 8.35 -1.51
CA CYS A 433 -10.34 7.79 -0.71
C CYS A 433 -10.91 7.09 0.52
N ARG A 434 -11.32 5.83 0.39
CA ARG A 434 -11.57 5.03 1.60
C ARG A 434 -10.25 4.88 2.36
N LYS A 435 -10.16 5.50 3.54
CA LYS A 435 -9.45 4.91 4.68
C LYS A 435 -10.10 3.54 4.88
N THR A 436 -9.55 2.48 4.29
CA THR A 436 -10.12 1.15 4.40
C THR A 436 -9.92 0.67 5.83
N SER A 437 -10.87 1.01 6.70
CA SER A 437 -11.09 0.33 7.96
C SER A 437 -11.36 -1.15 7.64
N SER A 438 -10.44 -2.01 8.05
CA SER A 438 -10.64 -3.45 8.25
C SER A 438 -11.03 -4.32 7.03
N GLY A 439 -10.01 -4.82 6.33
CA GLY A 439 -9.62 -6.24 6.29
C GLY A 439 -10.62 -7.40 6.04
N SER A 440 -11.92 -7.21 5.79
CA SER A 440 -12.84 -8.39 5.71
C SER A 440 -13.91 -8.36 4.59
N TRP A 441 -14.26 -7.19 4.05
CA TRP A 441 -15.41 -7.10 3.12
C TRP A 441 -15.06 -6.90 1.64
N ILE A 442 -13.89 -6.32 1.33
CA ILE A 442 -13.49 -6.00 -0.06
C ILE A 442 -13.11 -7.25 -0.86
N GLU A 443 -12.77 -8.38 -0.22
CA GLU A 443 -12.36 -9.60 -0.93
C GLU A 443 -13.54 -10.40 -1.54
N ARG A 444 -14.80 -10.14 -1.15
CA ARG A 444 -15.95 -10.95 -1.62
C ARG A 444 -16.73 -10.37 -2.81
N MET A 445 -16.54 -9.10 -3.16
CA MET A 445 -17.17 -8.48 -4.33
C MET A 445 -16.16 -7.56 -5.01
N ARG A 446 -15.92 -7.77 -6.30
CA ARG A 446 -15.25 -6.76 -7.12
C ARG A 446 -16.18 -5.56 -7.21
N PRO A 447 -15.80 -4.39 -6.67
CA PRO A 447 -16.67 -3.23 -6.75
C PRO A 447 -16.88 -2.87 -8.22
N LYS A 448 -18.11 -2.47 -8.55
CA LYS A 448 -18.47 -2.09 -9.92
C LYS A 448 -18.31 -0.59 -10.11
N VAL A 449 -17.93 -0.19 -11.30
CA VAL A 449 -17.86 1.21 -11.69
C VAL A 449 -19.28 1.76 -11.84
N GLY A 450 -19.57 2.87 -11.17
CA GLY A 450 -20.80 3.64 -11.39
C GLY A 450 -20.68 4.49 -12.66
N PHE A 451 -19.64 5.31 -12.73
CA PHE A 451 -19.33 6.13 -13.90
C PHE A 451 -17.87 6.60 -13.90
N THR A 452 -17.38 7.03 -15.07
CA THR A 452 -16.05 7.64 -15.22
C THR A 452 -16.13 9.11 -14.91
N VAL A 453 -15.41 9.58 -13.89
CA VAL A 453 -15.34 11.00 -13.49
C VAL A 453 -14.39 11.79 -14.38
N PHE A 454 -13.28 11.18 -14.78
CA PHE A 454 -12.28 11.81 -15.63
C PHE A 454 -11.65 10.76 -16.55
N PRO A 455 -11.46 11.05 -17.85
CA PRO A 455 -11.00 10.06 -18.82
C PRO A 455 -9.58 9.56 -18.53
N GLY A 456 -9.29 8.34 -18.97
CA GLY A 456 -7.95 7.76 -18.97
C GLY A 456 -7.31 7.82 -20.35
N PHE A 457 -6.00 7.58 -20.41
CA PHE A 457 -5.23 7.64 -21.65
C PHE A 457 -4.30 6.45 -21.81
N ARG A 458 -4.21 5.94 -23.03
CA ARG A 458 -3.22 4.94 -23.43
C ARG A 458 -2.22 5.62 -24.36
N LEU A 459 -0.98 5.74 -23.92
CA LEU A 459 0.14 6.30 -24.67
C LEU A 459 1.07 5.15 -25.06
N GLY A 460 0.76 4.50 -26.19
CA GLY A 460 1.45 3.26 -26.60
C GLY A 460 1.29 2.14 -25.56
N ALA A 461 2.37 1.80 -24.86
CA ALA A 461 2.37 0.74 -23.83
C ALA A 461 2.04 1.26 -22.42
N SER A 462 2.06 2.58 -22.22
CA SER A 462 1.80 3.22 -20.94
C SER A 462 0.32 3.57 -20.80
N VAL A 463 -0.20 3.43 -19.60
CA VAL A 463 -1.60 3.75 -19.26
C VAL A 463 -1.61 4.80 -18.17
N VAL A 464 -2.32 5.89 -18.42
CA VAL A 464 -2.74 6.85 -17.40
C VAL A 464 -4.16 6.51 -16.99
N GLN A 465 -4.37 6.26 -15.70
CA GLN A 465 -5.62 5.72 -15.18
C GLN A 465 -6.77 6.71 -15.33
N CYS A 466 -7.94 6.21 -15.71
CA CYS A 466 -9.16 7.00 -15.62
C CYS A 466 -9.58 7.14 -14.15
N LYS A 467 -10.20 8.26 -13.80
CA LYS A 467 -10.79 8.45 -12.47
C LYS A 467 -12.23 7.97 -12.50
N VAL A 468 -12.62 7.10 -11.59
CA VAL A 468 -13.95 6.48 -11.55
C VAL A 468 -14.62 6.67 -10.19
N TYR A 469 -15.93 6.78 -10.22
CA TYR A 469 -16.78 6.67 -9.03
C TYR A 469 -17.32 5.24 -8.98
N LEU A 470 -17.20 4.58 -7.82
CA LEU A 470 -17.66 3.20 -7.64
C LEU A 470 -19.12 3.17 -7.22
N ASP A 471 -19.89 2.24 -7.79
CA ASP A 471 -21.28 2.04 -7.41
C ASP A 471 -21.36 1.24 -6.10
N HIS A 472 -22.14 1.76 -5.16
CA HIS A 472 -22.31 1.21 -3.82
C HIS A 472 -23.68 0.58 -3.59
N THR A 473 -24.55 0.54 -4.62
CA THR A 473 -25.91 -0.06 -4.54
C THR A 473 -25.92 -1.53 -4.12
N ASN A 474 -24.86 -2.30 -4.41
CA ASN A 474 -24.74 -3.71 -4.02
C ASN A 474 -24.15 -3.94 -2.61
N CYS A 475 -23.90 -2.88 -1.83
CA CYS A 475 -23.38 -3.02 -0.46
C CYS A 475 -24.48 -3.18 0.62
N SER A 476 -25.75 -3.04 0.25
CA SER A 476 -26.90 -3.22 1.15
C SER A 476 -27.72 -4.43 0.73
N SER A 477 -27.28 -5.62 1.11
CA SER A 477 -28.07 -6.86 1.08
C SER A 477 -27.66 -7.76 2.23
#